data_AF-A0A935E5B5-F1
#
_entry.id   AF-A0A935E5B5-F1
#
_cell.length_a   1.000
_cell.length_b   1.000
_cell.length_c   1.000
_cell.angle_alpha   90.00
_cell.angle_beta   90.00
_cell.angle_gamma   90.00
#
_symmetry.space_group_name_H-M   'P 1'
#
loop_
_entity.id
_entity.type
_entity.pdbx_description
1 polymer ?
#
loop_
_entity_poly.entity_id
_entity_poly.type
_entity_poly.pdbx_seq_one_letter_code
_entity_poly.pdbx_strand_id
1 'polypeptide(L)'
;MTSRFFALSGLFFLLLLISCSKDDSGTATIDCSGLTPKYSTDIASIMNNSCATDYCHDNGTRAGGYNLSSYANVVAGTKNSNFLKSIKHESGVEKMPQGSAKLADDVIKKIQCWIQNGTPQ
;
A
#
# COMPACT_ATOMS: atom_id res chain seq x y z
N MET A 1 -30.92 70.42 2.29
CA MET A 1 -29.72 69.68 2.71
C MET A 1 -29.51 68.55 1.71
N THR A 2 -28.43 68.65 0.96
CA THR A 2 -27.96 67.71 -0.06
C THR A 2 -27.66 66.35 0.58
N SER A 3 -27.88 65.21 -0.08
CA SER A 3 -26.94 64.71 -1.09
C SER A 3 -27.57 63.64 -1.97
N ARG A 4 -27.27 63.74 -3.27
CA ARG A 4 -27.38 62.69 -4.27
C ARG A 4 -26.00 62.06 -4.41
N PHE A 5 -25.82 60.74 -4.33
CA PHE A 5 -24.66 60.07 -4.96
C PHE A 5 -25.03 58.65 -5.42
N PHE A 6 -25.11 58.46 -6.74
CA PHE A 6 -24.31 57.55 -7.61
C PHE A 6 -24.66 56.05 -7.46
N ALA A 7 -25.39 55.43 -8.40
CA ALA A 7 -25.02 55.02 -9.77
C ALA A 7 -24.33 53.64 -9.85
N LEU A 8 -25.01 52.75 -10.58
CA LEU A 8 -24.54 51.64 -11.43
C LEU A 8 -23.63 50.52 -10.86
N SER A 9 -24.14 49.29 -11.04
CA SER A 9 -23.52 48.17 -11.77
C SER A 9 -22.06 47.80 -11.48
N GLY A 10 -21.82 46.56 -11.04
CA GLY A 10 -20.48 45.97 -11.16
C GLY A 10 -20.21 44.74 -10.31
N LEU A 11 -20.23 43.58 -10.98
CA LEU A 11 -19.63 42.30 -10.61
C LEU A 11 -18.17 42.45 -10.09
N PHE A 12 -17.84 42.05 -8.85
CA PHE A 12 -16.49 41.55 -8.55
C PHE A 12 -16.39 40.70 -7.26
N PHE A 13 -15.88 39.49 -7.50
CA PHE A 13 -15.41 38.40 -6.67
C PHE A 13 -14.43 38.80 -5.55
N LEU A 14 -14.54 38.26 -4.34
CA LEU A 14 -13.39 37.97 -3.44
C LEU A 14 -13.82 36.98 -2.34
N LEU A 15 -13.76 35.67 -2.62
CA LEU A 15 -12.70 34.76 -2.15
C LEU A 15 -12.55 34.69 -0.63
N LEU A 16 -13.39 33.87 0.01
CA LEU A 16 -13.04 33.16 1.25
C LEU A 16 -12.90 31.68 0.92
N LEU A 17 -11.82 31.35 0.21
CA LEU A 17 -11.35 29.96 0.12
C LEU A 17 -10.51 29.71 1.36
N ILE A 18 -11.17 29.18 2.40
CA ILE A 18 -10.52 28.47 3.48
C ILE A 18 -9.76 27.31 2.83
N SER A 19 -8.45 27.49 2.65
CA SER A 19 -7.53 26.45 2.26
C SER A 19 -7.39 25.47 3.43
N CYS A 20 -8.28 24.47 3.49
CA CYS A 20 -7.89 23.20 4.10
C CYS A 20 -6.84 22.62 3.16
N SER A 21 -5.57 22.68 3.56
CA SER A 21 -4.56 21.77 3.04
C SER A 21 -5.14 20.38 3.25
N LYS A 22 -5.63 19.76 2.18
CA LYS A 22 -5.69 18.31 2.15
C LYS A 22 -4.23 17.93 2.33
N ASP A 23 -3.91 17.42 3.50
CA ASP A 23 -2.77 16.52 3.62
C ASP A 23 -3.13 15.40 2.65
N ASP A 24 -2.55 15.49 1.46
CA ASP A 24 -2.67 14.46 0.46
C ASP A 24 -2.31 13.18 1.20
N SER A 25 -3.31 12.31 1.38
CA SER A 25 -3.07 10.88 1.50
C SER A 25 -2.59 10.39 0.14
N GLY A 26 -1.55 11.05 -0.39
CA GLY A 26 -0.78 10.61 -1.53
C GLY A 26 -0.19 9.28 -1.12
N THR A 27 -0.25 8.33 -2.03
CA THR A 27 0.57 7.13 -2.00
C THR A 27 1.97 7.52 -1.52
N ALA A 28 2.25 7.31 -0.23
CA ALA A 28 3.57 7.54 0.31
C ALA A 28 4.49 6.65 -0.50
N THR A 29 5.26 7.26 -1.39
CA THR A 29 6.27 6.57 -2.15
C THR A 29 7.24 6.03 -1.11
N ILE A 30 7.20 4.70 -0.92
CA ILE A 30 8.04 4.08 0.10
C ILE A 30 9.49 4.27 -0.34
N ASP A 31 10.26 4.93 0.52
CA ASP A 31 11.68 5.10 0.28
C ASP A 31 12.41 3.78 0.53
N CYS A 32 12.91 3.21 -0.57
CA CYS A 32 13.71 1.99 -0.60
C CYS A 32 15.20 2.28 -0.81
N SER A 33 15.61 3.55 -0.76
CA SER A 33 17.02 3.93 -0.86
C SER A 33 17.81 3.24 0.25
N GLY A 34 18.88 2.52 -0.14
CA GLY A 34 19.72 1.75 0.77
C GLY A 34 19.16 0.39 1.20
N LEU A 35 17.93 0.02 0.81
CA LEU A 35 17.39 -1.32 1.04
C LEU A 35 17.57 -2.18 -0.20
N THR A 36 18.31 -3.28 -0.06
CA THR A 36 18.56 -4.26 -1.14
C THR A 36 18.18 -5.69 -0.72
N PRO A 37 16.95 -5.92 -0.22
CA PRO A 37 16.51 -7.26 0.18
C PRO A 37 16.54 -8.21 -1.02
N LYS A 38 16.86 -9.48 -0.78
CA LYS A 38 16.79 -10.55 -1.79
C LYS A 38 15.83 -11.64 -1.36
N TYR A 39 15.30 -12.39 -2.33
CA TYR A 39 14.38 -13.46 -2.00
C TYR A 39 15.02 -14.51 -1.10
N SER A 40 16.19 -15.01 -1.51
CA SER A 40 16.92 -16.09 -0.84
C SER A 40 17.35 -15.76 0.59
N THR A 41 17.64 -14.48 0.90
CA THR A 41 18.15 -14.07 2.22
C THR A 41 17.09 -13.46 3.12
N ASP A 42 16.11 -12.76 2.55
CA ASP A 42 15.19 -11.92 3.33
C ASP A 42 13.73 -12.30 3.18
N ILE A 43 13.27 -12.57 1.95
CA ILE A 43 11.82 -12.67 1.68
C ILE A 43 11.31 -14.09 1.84
N ALA A 44 12.10 -15.10 1.50
CA ALA A 44 11.68 -16.49 1.57
C ALA A 44 11.26 -16.89 2.99
N SER A 45 12.02 -16.47 4.01
CA SER A 45 11.68 -16.76 5.41
C SER A 45 10.39 -16.06 5.84
N ILE A 46 10.17 -14.81 5.42
CA ILE A 46 8.92 -14.08 5.69
C ILE A 46 7.73 -14.80 5.03
N MET A 47 7.86 -15.18 3.75
CA MET A 47 6.81 -15.88 3.03
C MET A 47 6.48 -17.22 3.68
N ASN A 48 7.50 -18.02 4.02
CA ASN A 48 7.28 -19.34 4.62
C ASN A 48 6.70 -19.28 6.03
N ASN A 49 7.06 -18.26 6.81
CA ASN A 49 6.62 -18.15 8.21
C ASN A 49 5.29 -17.43 8.38
N SER A 50 4.85 -16.64 7.40
CA SER A 50 3.67 -15.77 7.56
C SER A 50 2.64 -15.87 6.43
N CYS A 51 2.95 -16.54 5.32
CA CYS A 51 2.06 -16.59 4.15
C CYS A 51 1.82 -18.03 3.67
N ALA A 52 2.90 -18.73 3.34
CA ALA A 52 2.91 -20.11 2.84
C ALA A 52 2.93 -21.14 3.98
N THR A 53 2.14 -20.89 5.02
CA THR A 53 1.95 -21.81 6.14
C THR A 53 0.94 -22.88 5.77
N ASP A 54 0.98 -24.00 6.49
CA ASP A 54 -0.01 -25.08 6.36
C ASP A 54 -1.44 -24.51 6.42
N TYR A 55 -2.30 -25.06 5.56
CA TYR A 55 -3.71 -24.67 5.39
C TYR A 55 -3.96 -23.27 4.79
N CYS A 56 -2.91 -22.48 4.49
CA CYS A 56 -3.01 -21.15 3.90
C CYS A 56 -2.44 -21.16 2.47
N HIS A 57 -1.42 -20.35 2.18
CA HIS A 57 -0.89 -20.18 0.82
C HIS A 57 0.29 -21.11 0.51
N ASP A 58 0.30 -22.32 1.08
CA ASP A 58 1.30 -23.34 0.77
C ASP A 58 1.06 -23.98 -0.61
N ASN A 59 1.88 -24.97 -0.97
CA ASN A 59 1.71 -25.68 -2.25
C ASN A 59 0.52 -26.67 -2.24
N GLY A 60 0.15 -27.20 -1.07
CA GLY A 60 -0.93 -28.17 -0.93
C GLY A 60 -2.30 -27.49 -0.91
N THR A 61 -2.52 -26.60 0.05
CA THR A 61 -3.83 -26.00 0.33
C THR A 61 -4.17 -24.88 -0.64
N ARG A 62 -3.23 -23.97 -0.89
CA ARG A 62 -3.42 -22.84 -1.82
C ARG A 62 -4.69 -22.02 -1.53
N ALA A 63 -4.92 -21.68 -0.26
CA ALA A 63 -6.07 -20.90 0.17
C ALA A 63 -6.25 -19.64 -0.70
N GLY A 64 -7.49 -19.35 -1.08
CA GLY A 64 -7.81 -18.26 -2.01
C GLY A 64 -7.26 -18.43 -3.43
N GLY A 65 -6.75 -19.62 -3.78
CA GLY A 65 -6.14 -19.92 -5.08
C GLY A 65 -4.68 -19.51 -5.21
N TYR A 66 -4.02 -19.07 -4.13
CA TYR A 66 -2.64 -18.60 -4.15
C TYR A 66 -1.69 -19.61 -3.52
N ASN A 67 -0.62 -19.92 -4.24
CA ASN A 67 0.57 -20.57 -3.71
C ASN A 67 1.65 -19.50 -3.55
N LEU A 68 2.30 -19.42 -2.38
CA LEU A 68 3.39 -18.49 -2.08
C LEU A 68 4.64 -19.22 -1.55
N SER A 69 4.74 -20.53 -1.80
CA SER A 69 5.81 -21.41 -1.29
C SER A 69 7.10 -21.44 -2.12
N SER A 70 7.18 -20.67 -3.22
CA SER A 70 8.37 -20.61 -4.07
C SER A 70 8.58 -19.20 -4.62
N TYR A 71 9.82 -18.88 -5.01
CA TYR A 71 10.15 -17.58 -5.61
C TYR A 71 9.23 -17.22 -6.77
N ALA A 72 9.08 -18.12 -7.74
CA ALA A 72 8.27 -17.88 -8.93
C ALA A 72 6.80 -17.61 -8.57
N ASN A 73 6.27 -18.36 -7.59
CA ASN A 73 4.89 -18.19 -7.16
C ASN A 73 4.69 -16.90 -6.34
N VAL A 74 5.66 -16.52 -5.51
CA VAL A 74 5.63 -15.25 -4.78
C VAL A 74 5.66 -14.08 -5.76
N VAL A 75 6.58 -14.08 -6.73
CA VAL A 75 6.64 -13.04 -7.78
C VAL A 75 5.35 -12.96 -8.60
N ALA A 76 4.72 -14.11 -8.88
CA ALA A 76 3.40 -14.10 -9.51
C ALA A 76 2.32 -13.49 -8.60
N GLY A 77 2.33 -13.84 -7.30
CA GLY A 77 1.41 -13.33 -6.30
C GLY A 77 1.51 -11.83 -6.09
N THR A 78 2.72 -11.25 -6.11
CA THR A 78 2.92 -9.80 -5.94
C THR A 78 2.36 -8.96 -7.08
N LYS A 79 2.04 -9.56 -8.23
CA LYS A 79 1.35 -8.88 -9.34
C LYS A 79 -0.13 -8.65 -9.06
N ASN A 80 -0.70 -9.35 -8.08
CA ASN A 80 -2.06 -9.08 -7.63
C ASN A 80 -2.11 -7.76 -6.87
N SER A 81 -3.01 -6.86 -7.26
CA SER A 81 -3.16 -5.54 -6.64
C SER A 81 -3.56 -5.59 -5.17
N ASN A 82 -4.10 -6.72 -4.69
CA ASN A 82 -4.46 -6.93 -3.30
C ASN A 82 -3.30 -7.43 -2.43
N PHE A 83 -2.20 -7.94 -3.01
CA PHE A 83 -1.11 -8.54 -2.22
C PHE A 83 -0.58 -7.58 -1.13
N LEU A 84 -0.16 -6.38 -1.53
CA LEU A 84 0.33 -5.38 -0.58
C LEU A 84 -0.80 -4.84 0.31
N LYS A 85 -2.01 -4.69 -0.23
CA LYS A 85 -3.16 -4.19 0.52
C LYS A 85 -3.53 -5.13 1.67
N SER A 86 -3.52 -6.43 1.41
CA SER A 86 -3.84 -7.48 2.36
C SER A 86 -2.87 -7.51 3.52
N ILE A 87 -1.56 -7.43 3.26
CA ILE A 87 -0.54 -7.40 4.34
C ILE A 87 -0.49 -6.06 5.07
N LYS A 88 -0.93 -4.96 4.42
CA LYS A 88 -1.09 -3.63 5.03
C LYS A 88 -2.38 -3.47 5.82
N HIS A 89 -3.29 -4.45 5.75
CA HIS A 89 -4.63 -4.39 6.32
C HIS A 89 -5.44 -3.18 5.81
N GLU A 90 -5.29 -2.82 4.53
CA GLU A 90 -6.09 -1.78 3.89
C GLU A 90 -7.58 -2.18 3.83
N SER A 91 -8.47 -1.19 3.64
CA SER A 91 -9.90 -1.44 3.52
C SER A 91 -10.25 -2.11 2.19
N GLY A 92 -11.31 -2.93 2.19
CA GLY A 92 -11.85 -3.56 0.98
C GLY A 92 -11.08 -4.80 0.49
N VAL A 93 -10.15 -5.34 1.30
CA VAL A 93 -9.45 -6.60 1.04
C VAL A 93 -9.43 -7.49 2.27
N GLU A 94 -9.25 -8.79 2.08
CA GLU A 94 -9.00 -9.72 3.18
C GLU A 94 -7.65 -9.39 3.84
N LYS A 95 -7.67 -9.22 5.15
CA LYS A 95 -6.50 -8.86 5.96
C LYS A 95 -5.65 -10.10 6.20
N MET A 96 -4.35 -10.00 5.91
CA MET A 96 -3.41 -11.12 6.02
C MET A 96 -2.21 -10.76 6.90
N PRO A 97 -1.77 -11.66 7.81
CA PRO A 97 -2.30 -13.01 8.01
C PRO A 97 -3.69 -13.03 8.68
N GLN A 98 -4.59 -13.88 8.17
CA GLN A 98 -5.99 -13.90 8.60
C GLN A 98 -6.11 -14.23 10.09
N GLY A 99 -6.96 -13.48 10.80
CA GLY A 99 -7.17 -13.65 12.24
C GLY A 99 -5.97 -13.30 13.12
N SER A 100 -4.89 -12.78 12.55
CA SER A 100 -3.66 -12.42 13.26
C SER A 100 -3.45 -10.91 13.25
N ALA A 101 -2.47 -10.45 14.05
CA ALA A 101 -2.00 -9.08 13.97
C ALA A 101 -1.38 -8.80 12.58
N LYS A 102 -1.46 -7.55 12.16
CA LYS A 102 -0.74 -7.06 10.96
C LYS A 102 0.75 -7.34 11.12
N LEU A 103 1.42 -7.69 10.02
CA LEU A 103 2.88 -7.75 10.01
C LEU A 103 3.47 -6.41 10.45
N ALA A 104 4.65 -6.45 11.06
CA ALA A 104 5.37 -5.25 11.45
C ALA A 104 5.67 -4.38 10.21
N ASP A 105 5.62 -3.06 10.38
CA ASP A 105 5.72 -2.12 9.26
C ASP A 105 7.08 -2.20 8.53
N ASP A 106 8.14 -2.57 9.25
CA ASP A 106 9.48 -2.81 8.69
C ASP A 106 9.53 -4.09 7.83
N VAL A 107 8.83 -5.15 8.21
CA VAL A 107 8.67 -6.37 7.43
C VAL A 107 7.89 -6.08 6.15
N ILE A 108 6.78 -5.35 6.25
CA ILE A 108 5.99 -4.92 5.09
C ILE A 108 6.84 -4.03 4.17
N LYS A 109 7.59 -3.06 4.72
CA LYS A 109 8.50 -2.20 3.97
C LYS A 109 9.54 -3.03 3.23
N LYS A 110 10.11 -4.05 3.87
CA LYS A 110 11.10 -4.93 3.24
C LYS A 110 10.52 -5.67 2.03
N ILE A 111 9.33 -6.24 2.15
CA ILE A 111 8.62 -6.90 1.03
C ILE A 111 8.33 -5.88 -0.08
N GLN A 112 7.81 -4.71 0.26
CA GLN A 112 7.48 -3.68 -0.72
C GLN A 112 8.74 -3.20 -1.48
N CYS A 113 9.86 -3.00 -0.78
CA CYS A 113 11.11 -2.60 -1.41
C CYS A 113 11.70 -3.71 -2.28
N TRP A 114 11.58 -4.98 -1.87
CA TRP A 114 11.96 -6.09 -2.73
C TRP A 114 11.17 -6.11 -4.04
N ILE A 115 9.85 -5.88 -3.99
CA ILE A 115 9.00 -5.77 -5.19
C ILE A 115 9.42 -4.56 -6.06
N GLN A 116 9.60 -3.39 -5.44
CA GLN A 116 9.99 -2.16 -6.13
C GLN A 116 11.36 -2.27 -6.81
N ASN A 117 12.28 -3.02 -6.22
CA ASN A 117 13.61 -3.27 -6.76
C ASN A 117 13.64 -4.36 -7.85
N GLY A 118 12.48 -4.82 -8.35
CA GLY A 118 12.41 -5.81 -9.41
C GLY A 118 12.60 -7.25 -8.93
N THR A 119 12.24 -7.53 -7.68
CA THR A 119 12.23 -8.88 -7.08
C THR A 119 13.54 -9.64 -7.20
N PRO A 120 14.71 -9.09 -6.79
CA PRO A 120 15.98 -9.80 -6.89
C PRO A 120 15.94 -11.11 -6.08
N GLN A 121 16.45 -12.19 -6.68
CA GLN A 121 16.45 -13.53 -6.09
C GLN A 121 17.56 -13.71 -5.04
#